data_AF-A0A220W4W9-F1
#
_entry.id   AF-A0A220W4W9-F1
#
_cell.length_a   1.000
_cell.length_b   1.000
_cell.length_c   1.000
_cell.angle_alpha   90.00
_cell.angle_beta   90.00
_cell.angle_gamma   90.00
#
_symmetry.space_group_name_H-M   'P 1'
#
loop_
_entity.id
_entity.type
_entity.pdbx_description
1 polymer ?
#
loop_
_entity_poly.entity_id
_entity_poly.type
_entity_poly.pdbx_seq_one_letter_code
_entity_poly.pdbx_strand_id
1 'polypeptide(L)'
;MVTRAIFGLLMVALGFGGSASAKPPDELVEIKADQGLEIRADRAYLLFRVKQLDGVRPLEPLLMRVPTEIEIERYEIAKSSAFAKQLPILNRQYERELKRYQSRGDNAAPAPQKPSIDSFAFVWDEIANLQDVDYGDAFLKTDDEEIFLVEAKPGEYILYGFTPSTGLPRLMFCLCLGTVGFTANAGEVTDLGYLISDFSLRGSTAPELEGRPGFSGTVRTARPDSLIPQTLSNTKIKAAQYRAIGRFFTPNAVNIDRLGPVPDVLGFAKGKVINPVTGEEVPDNF
;
A
#
# COMPACT_ATOMS: atom_id res chain seq x y z
N MET A 1 19.81 -18.55 -53.14
CA MET A 1 20.75 -18.17 -52.06
C MET A 1 20.17 -16.95 -51.36
N VAL A 2 19.55 -17.15 -50.19
CA VAL A 2 18.94 -16.07 -49.39
C VAL A 2 19.76 -15.96 -48.10
N THR A 3 20.54 -14.90 -47.99
CA THR A 3 21.41 -14.64 -46.84
C THR A 3 20.59 -13.92 -45.77
N ARG A 4 20.18 -14.64 -44.72
CA ARG A 4 19.56 -14.06 -43.52
C ARG A 4 20.66 -13.48 -42.63
N ALA A 5 20.71 -12.15 -42.51
CA ALA A 5 21.52 -11.47 -41.51
C ALA A 5 20.76 -11.47 -40.17
N ILE A 6 21.29 -12.19 -39.18
CA ILE A 6 20.80 -12.19 -37.80
C ILE A 6 21.44 -10.98 -37.11
N PHE A 7 20.63 -9.95 -36.82
CA PHE A 7 21.02 -8.86 -35.93
C PHE A 7 20.96 -9.37 -34.49
N GLY A 8 22.12 -9.64 -33.89
CA GLY A 8 22.25 -9.90 -32.46
C GLY A 8 22.06 -8.62 -31.66
N LEU A 9 20.95 -8.53 -30.92
CA LEU A 9 20.71 -7.47 -29.95
C LEU A 9 21.57 -7.73 -28.71
N LEU A 10 22.70 -7.02 -28.58
CA LEU A 10 23.52 -7.06 -27.37
C LEU A 10 22.83 -6.21 -26.29
N MET A 11 22.10 -6.86 -25.38
CA MET A 11 21.63 -6.26 -24.13
C MET A 11 22.85 -6.01 -23.23
N VAL A 12 23.33 -4.76 -23.19
CA VAL A 12 24.30 -4.33 -22.18
C VAL A 12 23.53 -4.12 -20.87
N ALA A 13 23.50 -5.14 -20.03
CA ALA A 13 23.08 -5.02 -18.65
C ALA A 13 24.10 -4.15 -17.90
N LEU A 14 23.79 -2.87 -17.70
CA LEU A 14 24.50 -2.03 -16.75
C LEU A 14 24.15 -2.53 -15.35
N GLY A 15 25.03 -3.36 -14.79
CA GLY A 15 24.98 -3.75 -13.39
C GLY A 15 25.25 -2.52 -12.52
N PHE A 16 24.19 -1.85 -12.10
CA PHE A 16 24.28 -0.96 -10.94
C PHE A 16 24.57 -1.85 -9.75
N GLY A 17 25.79 -1.76 -9.22
CA GLY A 17 26.15 -2.37 -7.94
C GLY A 17 25.26 -1.75 -6.87
N GLY A 18 24.15 -2.43 -6.55
CA GLY A 18 23.32 -2.07 -5.41
C GLY A 18 24.18 -2.26 -4.17
N SER A 19 24.50 -1.16 -3.49
CA SER A 19 24.86 -1.25 -2.08
C SER A 19 23.75 -2.05 -1.40
N ALA A 20 24.11 -3.13 -0.74
CA ALA A 20 23.19 -3.88 0.10
C ALA A 20 22.83 -2.98 1.29
N SER A 21 21.85 -2.10 1.10
CA SER A 21 21.26 -1.37 2.21
C SER A 21 20.55 -2.36 3.11
N ALA A 22 20.80 -2.23 4.41
CA ALA A 22 20.06 -2.96 5.43
C ALA A 22 18.56 -2.66 5.26
N LYS A 23 17.71 -3.69 5.38
CA LYS A 23 16.26 -3.49 5.38
C LYS A 23 15.92 -2.51 6.51
N PRO A 24 15.15 -1.43 6.27
CA PRO A 24 14.67 -0.59 7.35
C PRO A 24 13.91 -1.46 8.38
N PRO A 25 13.96 -1.11 9.67
CA PRO A 25 13.22 -1.85 10.69
C PRO A 25 11.72 -1.84 10.35
N ASP A 26 11.07 -3.00 10.50
CA ASP A 26 9.64 -3.14 10.24
C ASP A 26 8.87 -2.17 11.17
N GLU A 27 8.00 -1.33 10.58
CA GLU A 27 7.20 -0.38 11.38
C GLU A 27 5.89 -0.98 11.84
N LEU A 28 5.46 -2.08 11.21
CA LEU A 28 4.38 -2.95 11.60
C LEU A 28 4.97 -4.27 12.10
N VAL A 29 4.59 -4.65 13.32
CA VAL A 29 5.02 -5.90 13.94
C VAL A 29 3.78 -6.64 14.41
N GLU A 30 3.51 -7.78 13.80
CA GLU A 30 2.43 -8.66 14.24
C GLU A 30 2.73 -9.24 15.63
N ILE A 31 1.74 -9.11 16.51
CA ILE A 31 1.80 -9.64 17.86
C ILE A 31 1.09 -10.99 17.89
N LYS A 32 1.79 -12.00 18.36
CA LYS A 32 1.26 -13.37 18.51
C LYS A 32 0.62 -13.57 19.87
N ALA A 33 -0.30 -14.53 19.97
CA ALA A 33 -1.04 -14.83 21.19
C ALA A 33 -0.16 -15.18 22.40
N ASP A 34 0.99 -15.80 22.15
CA ASP A 34 1.93 -16.32 23.16
C ASP A 34 3.00 -15.29 23.57
N GLN A 35 3.08 -14.18 22.86
CA GLN A 35 3.95 -13.06 23.20
C GLN A 35 3.20 -12.21 24.22
N GLY A 36 3.64 -12.24 25.49
CA GLY A 36 3.07 -11.38 26.53
C GLY A 36 2.96 -9.93 26.04
N LEU A 37 1.75 -9.37 26.10
CA LEU A 37 1.46 -8.06 25.53
C LEU A 37 1.58 -6.97 26.60
N GLU A 38 2.52 -6.05 26.39
CA GLU A 38 2.58 -4.77 27.09
C GLU A 38 2.34 -3.64 26.08
N ILE A 39 1.29 -2.85 26.29
CA ILE A 39 0.99 -1.68 25.45
C ILE A 39 1.99 -0.58 25.77
N ARG A 40 2.88 -0.31 24.82
CA ARG A 40 3.86 0.75 24.94
C ARG A 40 3.25 2.11 24.66
N ALA A 41 3.64 3.11 25.45
CA ALA A 41 3.14 4.48 25.30
C ALA A 41 3.62 5.19 24.02
N ASP A 42 4.72 4.74 23.42
CA ASP A 42 5.32 5.31 22.19
C ASP A 42 4.88 4.58 20.91
N ARG A 43 3.99 3.59 21.01
CA ARG A 43 3.50 2.78 19.90
C ARG A 43 1.99 2.85 19.78
N ALA A 44 1.49 2.66 18.57
CA ALA A 44 0.07 2.42 18.34
C ALA A 44 -0.15 0.92 18.11
N TYR A 45 -1.38 0.46 18.28
CA TYR A 45 -1.74 -0.93 18.02
C TYR A 45 -2.97 -0.99 17.13
N LEU A 46 -2.95 -1.83 16.10
CA LEU A 46 -4.05 -2.01 15.17
C LEU A 46 -4.71 -3.35 15.46
N LEU A 47 -5.99 -3.33 15.84
CA LEU A 47 -6.78 -4.52 16.09
C LEU A 47 -7.77 -4.70 14.94
N PHE A 48 -7.79 -5.87 14.30
CA PHE A 48 -8.78 -6.15 13.28
C PHE A 48 -9.16 -7.63 13.23
N ARG A 49 -10.28 -7.90 12.56
CA ARG A 49 -10.91 -9.21 12.47
C ARG A 49 -11.09 -9.62 11.02
N VAL A 50 -10.92 -10.90 10.75
CA VAL A 50 -11.19 -11.54 9.46
C VAL A 50 -12.18 -12.66 9.71
N LYS A 51 -13.37 -12.58 9.12
CA LYS A 51 -14.38 -13.64 9.23
C LYS A 51 -13.95 -14.85 8.41
N GLN A 52 -14.11 -16.04 8.98
CA GLN A 52 -13.95 -17.30 8.27
C GLN A 52 -15.29 -17.65 7.61
N LEU A 53 -15.41 -17.35 6.33
CA LEU A 53 -16.62 -17.61 5.54
C LEU A 53 -16.35 -18.68 4.50
N ASP A 54 -17.28 -19.62 4.36
CA ASP A 54 -17.20 -20.68 3.35
C ASP A 54 -17.09 -20.11 1.93
N GLY A 55 -16.05 -20.54 1.22
CA GLY A 55 -15.78 -20.12 -0.16
C GLY A 55 -15.12 -18.75 -0.31
N VAL A 56 -14.90 -18.01 0.77
CA VAL A 56 -14.17 -16.74 0.78
C VAL A 56 -12.69 -17.00 0.99
N ARG A 57 -11.84 -16.34 0.19
CA ARG A 57 -10.39 -16.41 0.30
C ARG A 57 -9.87 -15.06 0.77
N PRO A 58 -9.69 -14.86 2.08
CA PRO A 58 -9.27 -13.58 2.62
C PRO A 58 -7.87 -13.23 2.10
N LEU A 59 -7.66 -11.94 1.92
CA LEU A 59 -6.43 -11.33 1.42
C LEU A 59 -5.83 -10.48 2.54
N GLU A 60 -4.51 -10.42 2.60
CA GLU A 60 -3.74 -9.70 3.62
C GLU A 60 -3.77 -8.21 3.35
N PRO A 61 -4.07 -7.36 4.34
CA PRO A 61 -4.16 -5.93 4.12
C PRO A 61 -2.77 -5.35 3.88
N LEU A 62 -2.70 -4.41 2.94
CA LEU A 62 -1.56 -3.53 2.75
C LEU A 62 -1.89 -2.21 3.41
N LEU A 63 -1.18 -1.87 4.48
CA LEU A 63 -1.35 -0.63 5.21
C LEU A 63 -0.24 0.33 4.81
N MET A 64 -0.64 1.53 4.42
CA MET A 64 0.29 2.61 4.09
C MET A 64 0.23 3.69 5.16
N ARG A 65 1.33 3.92 5.86
CA ARG A 65 1.48 5.07 6.74
C ARG A 65 1.71 6.32 5.91
N VAL A 66 0.99 7.39 6.22
CA VAL A 66 1.25 8.70 5.62
C VAL A 66 2.51 9.26 6.27
N PRO A 67 3.54 9.63 5.47
CA PRO A 67 4.75 10.25 5.99
C PRO A 67 4.43 11.57 6.71
N THR A 68 5.17 11.83 7.78
CA THR A 68 5.16 13.14 8.45
C THR A 68 5.90 14.18 7.62
N GLU A 69 5.65 15.47 7.88
CA GLU A 69 6.34 16.57 7.20
C GLU A 69 7.87 16.47 7.33
N ILE A 70 8.37 16.07 8.50
CA ILE A 70 9.81 15.88 8.75
C ILE A 70 10.38 14.74 7.89
N GLU A 71 9.62 13.64 7.73
CA GLU A 71 10.04 12.52 6.88
C GLU A 71 10.06 12.92 5.39
N ILE A 72 9.09 13.72 4.95
CA ILE A 72 9.05 14.29 3.59
C ILE A 72 10.24 15.22 3.37
N GLU A 73 10.53 16.13 4.31
CA GLU A 73 11.67 17.05 4.22
C GLU A 73 13.00 16.28 4.10
N ARG A 74 13.19 15.25 4.92
CA ARG A 74 14.38 14.38 4.85
C ARG A 74 14.49 13.67 3.51
N TYR A 75 13.39 13.14 2.99
CA TYR A 75 13.35 12.52 1.66
C TYR A 75 13.77 13.52 0.58
N GLU A 76 13.20 14.73 0.59
CA GLU A 76 13.51 15.75 -0.43
C GLU A 76 14.96 16.24 -0.37
N ILE A 77 15.51 16.43 0.84
CA ILE A 77 16.92 16.76 1.03
C ILE A 77 17.81 15.64 0.48
N ALA A 78 17.51 14.38 0.81
CA ALA A 78 18.29 13.24 0.37
C ALA A 78 18.23 13.06 -1.15
N LYS A 79 17.02 13.15 -1.73
CA LYS A 79 16.79 13.10 -3.18
C LYS A 79 17.54 14.21 -3.90
N SER A 80 17.45 15.44 -3.40
CA SER A 80 18.16 16.60 -3.96
C SER A 80 19.68 16.43 -3.91
N SER A 81 20.21 15.94 -2.79
CA SER A 81 21.65 15.67 -2.62
C SER A 81 22.13 14.56 -3.56
N ALA A 82 21.37 13.47 -3.68
CA ALA A 82 21.66 12.37 -4.59
C ALA A 82 21.61 12.83 -6.06
N PHE A 83 20.61 13.61 -6.43
CA PHE A 83 20.48 14.17 -7.78
C PHE A 83 21.67 15.09 -8.11
N ALA A 84 22.04 16.00 -7.22
CA ALA A 84 23.17 16.90 -7.42
C ALA A 84 24.49 16.13 -7.65
N LYS A 85 24.71 15.04 -6.91
CA LYS A 85 25.88 14.17 -7.08
C LYS A 85 25.88 13.43 -8.42
N GLN A 86 24.70 12.98 -8.89
CA GLN A 86 24.58 12.22 -10.14
C GLN A 86 24.46 13.10 -11.39
N LEU A 87 24.05 14.36 -11.24
CA LEU A 87 23.75 15.27 -12.35
C LEU A 87 24.86 15.37 -13.41
N PRO A 88 26.17 15.44 -13.07
CA PRO A 88 27.23 15.45 -14.09
C PRO A 88 27.30 14.17 -14.93
N ILE A 89 26.96 13.01 -14.35
CA ILE A 89 26.92 11.73 -15.06
C ILE A 89 25.68 11.68 -15.96
N LEU A 90 24.52 12.06 -15.43
CA LEU A 90 23.25 12.10 -16.16
C LEU A 90 23.32 13.07 -17.35
N ASN A 91 23.94 14.25 -17.20
CA ASN A 91 24.12 15.20 -18.30
C ASN A 91 24.98 14.60 -19.43
N ARG A 92 26.08 13.89 -19.10
CA ARG A 92 26.90 13.20 -20.11
C ARG A 92 26.17 12.03 -20.78
N GLN A 93 25.24 11.37 -20.08
CA GLN A 93 24.39 10.35 -20.69
C GLN A 93 23.40 10.99 -21.66
N TYR A 94 22.70 12.04 -21.21
CA TYR A 94 21.78 12.82 -22.02
C TYR A 94 22.42 13.36 -23.30
N GLU A 95 23.59 13.99 -23.23
CA GLU A 95 24.30 14.52 -24.41
C GLU A 95 24.63 13.41 -25.43
N ARG A 96 25.06 12.24 -24.95
CA ARG A 96 25.35 11.08 -25.81
C ARG A 96 24.09 10.50 -26.44
N GLU A 97 22.99 10.48 -25.72
CA GLU A 97 21.69 10.02 -26.22
C GLU A 97 21.11 11.01 -27.22
N LEU A 98 21.19 12.31 -26.93
CA LEU A 98 20.73 13.38 -27.82
C LEU A 98 21.49 13.35 -29.15
N LYS A 99 22.83 13.21 -29.11
CA LYS A 99 23.63 13.08 -30.33
C LYS A 99 23.22 11.85 -31.14
N ARG A 100 22.98 10.71 -30.48
CA ARG A 100 22.52 9.48 -31.15
C ARG A 100 21.14 9.66 -31.77
N TYR A 101 20.22 10.29 -31.05
CA TYR A 101 18.88 10.61 -31.52
C TYR A 101 18.94 11.49 -32.79
N GLN A 102 19.68 12.59 -32.73
CA GLN A 102 19.88 13.51 -33.86
C GLN A 102 20.52 12.82 -35.07
N SER A 103 21.49 11.93 -34.85
CA SER A 103 22.17 11.24 -35.96
C SER A 103 21.32 10.17 -36.66
N ARG A 104 20.27 9.65 -36.00
CA ARG A 104 19.40 8.63 -36.59
C ARG A 104 18.41 9.21 -37.60
N GLY A 105 18.07 10.49 -37.48
CA GLY A 105 17.10 11.17 -38.35
C GLY A 105 15.68 10.60 -38.29
N ASP A 106 15.43 9.59 -37.44
CA ASP A 106 14.14 8.96 -37.23
C ASP A 106 13.44 9.61 -36.04
N ASN A 107 12.42 10.41 -36.33
CA ASN A 107 11.63 11.14 -35.35
C ASN A 107 10.48 10.29 -34.75
N ALA A 108 10.40 8.99 -35.05
CA ALA A 108 9.36 8.12 -34.50
C ALA A 108 9.54 7.89 -32.98
N ALA A 109 10.78 7.94 -32.48
CA ALA A 109 11.05 7.85 -31.04
C ALA A 109 10.94 9.23 -30.37
N PRO A 110 10.50 9.31 -29.11
CA PRO A 110 10.57 10.54 -28.34
C PRO A 110 12.04 10.97 -28.16
N ALA A 111 12.29 12.27 -28.24
CA ALA A 111 13.61 12.82 -27.95
C ALA A 111 14.02 12.48 -26.50
N PRO A 112 15.31 12.21 -26.25
CA PRO A 112 15.81 12.06 -24.88
C PRO A 112 15.41 13.27 -24.03
N GLN A 113 15.00 13.02 -22.79
CA GLN A 113 14.63 14.09 -21.87
C GLN A 113 15.85 14.57 -21.08
N LYS A 114 15.93 15.88 -20.87
CA LYS A 114 16.98 16.45 -20.01
C LYS A 114 16.77 15.94 -18.58
N PRO A 115 17.82 15.53 -17.86
CA PRO A 115 17.68 15.10 -16.46
C PRO A 115 17.04 16.20 -15.61
N SER A 116 15.99 15.84 -14.87
CA SER A 116 15.35 16.69 -13.86
C SER A 116 15.27 15.94 -12.53
N ILE A 117 15.09 16.69 -11.44
CA ILE A 117 14.86 16.11 -10.12
C ILE A 117 13.52 15.35 -10.06
N ASP A 118 12.52 15.79 -10.82
CA ASP A 118 11.20 15.18 -10.87
C ASP A 118 11.25 13.77 -11.49
N SER A 119 12.05 13.59 -12.54
CA SER A 119 12.24 12.29 -13.21
C SER A 119 13.39 11.46 -12.63
N PHE A 120 14.06 11.94 -11.58
CA PHE A 120 15.21 11.27 -10.99
C PHE A 120 14.78 10.05 -10.18
N ALA A 121 15.18 8.86 -10.65
CA ALA A 121 14.97 7.62 -9.93
C ALA A 121 15.84 7.60 -8.66
N PHE A 122 15.20 7.72 -7.51
CA PHE A 122 15.83 7.73 -6.20
C PHE A 122 15.25 6.61 -5.34
N VAL A 123 16.13 5.79 -4.75
CA VAL A 123 15.73 4.74 -3.81
C VAL A 123 15.84 5.31 -2.40
N TRP A 124 14.72 5.28 -1.68
CA TRP A 124 14.64 5.69 -0.28
C TRP A 124 14.55 4.45 0.60
N ASP A 125 15.52 4.25 1.47
CA ASP A 125 15.68 3.04 2.28
C ASP A 125 15.53 3.29 3.78
N GLU A 126 15.33 4.54 4.22
CA GLU A 126 15.19 4.84 5.64
C GLU A 126 13.85 4.39 6.22
N ILE A 127 12.78 4.38 5.41
CA ILE A 127 11.40 4.18 5.87
C ILE A 127 10.59 3.39 4.83
N ALA A 128 10.00 2.28 5.27
CA ALA A 128 9.00 1.54 4.51
C ALA A 128 7.59 2.00 4.92
N ASN A 129 7.00 2.91 4.14
CA ASN A 129 5.66 3.43 4.43
C ASN A 129 4.53 2.48 4.04
N LEU A 130 4.80 1.45 3.22
CA LEU A 130 3.84 0.45 2.78
C LEU A 130 4.26 -0.91 3.33
N GLN A 131 3.39 -1.53 4.11
CA GLN A 131 3.67 -2.81 4.76
C GLN A 131 2.45 -3.72 4.68
N ASP A 132 2.72 -5.00 4.45
CA ASP A 132 1.78 -6.10 4.58
C ASP A 132 1.62 -6.51 6.05
N VAL A 133 0.44 -7.05 6.36
CA VAL A 133 0.20 -7.81 7.60
C VAL A 133 -0.05 -9.25 7.18
N ASP A 134 0.84 -10.15 7.55
CA ASP A 134 0.78 -11.57 7.28
C ASP A 134 -0.35 -12.21 8.12
N TYR A 135 -1.10 -13.11 7.51
CA TYR A 135 -2.14 -13.88 8.19
C TYR A 135 -1.61 -15.18 8.82
N GLY A 136 -0.30 -15.41 8.78
CA GLY A 136 0.35 -16.62 9.26
C GLY A 136 0.10 -16.93 10.75
N ASP A 137 0.05 -15.92 11.60
CA ASP A 137 -0.10 -16.08 13.06
C ASP A 137 -1.11 -15.09 13.67
N ALA A 138 -2.39 -15.46 13.65
CA ALA A 138 -3.44 -14.69 14.31
C ALA A 138 -3.18 -14.53 15.83
N PHE A 139 -3.48 -13.35 16.36
CA PHE A 139 -3.40 -13.04 17.80
C PHE A 139 -4.46 -13.82 18.61
N LEU A 140 -5.63 -14.05 18.03
CA LEU A 140 -6.62 -14.99 18.56
C LEU A 140 -7.38 -15.61 17.39
N LYS A 141 -7.60 -16.92 17.45
CA LYS A 141 -8.36 -17.67 16.44
C LYS A 141 -9.53 -18.36 17.09
N THR A 142 -10.70 -18.23 16.45
CA THR A 142 -11.94 -18.93 16.80
C THR A 142 -12.44 -19.71 15.59
N ASP A 143 -13.56 -20.42 15.74
CA ASP A 143 -14.20 -21.13 14.63
C ASP A 143 -14.82 -20.17 13.59
N ASP A 144 -15.15 -18.92 13.97
CA ASP A 144 -15.87 -17.97 13.12
C ASP A 144 -15.00 -16.81 12.60
N GLU A 145 -13.92 -16.48 13.30
CA GLU A 145 -13.03 -15.36 12.96
C GLU A 145 -11.62 -15.50 13.50
N GLU A 146 -10.70 -14.88 12.78
CA GLU A 146 -9.32 -14.62 13.20
C GLU A 146 -9.17 -13.16 13.58
N ILE A 147 -8.45 -12.91 14.66
CA ILE A 147 -8.18 -11.59 15.23
C ILE A 147 -6.69 -11.34 15.15
N PHE A 148 -6.32 -10.18 14.62
CA PHE A 148 -4.94 -9.74 14.45
C PHE A 148 -4.68 -8.51 15.29
N LEU A 149 -3.50 -8.46 15.90
CA LEU A 149 -2.99 -7.31 16.63
C LEU A 149 -1.63 -6.94 16.07
N VAL A 150 -1.49 -5.71 15.60
CA VAL A 150 -0.26 -5.23 14.97
C VAL A 150 0.26 -4.03 15.74
N GLU A 151 1.48 -4.11 16.29
CA GLU A 151 2.19 -2.93 16.79
C GLU A 151 2.60 -2.06 15.60
N ALA A 152 2.35 -0.76 15.68
CA ALA A 152 2.57 0.20 14.62
C ALA A 152 3.22 1.49 15.15
N LYS A 153 3.85 2.27 14.26
CA LYS A 153 4.16 3.68 14.58
C LYS A 153 2.86 4.49 14.70
N PRO A 154 2.73 5.41 15.66
CA PRO A 154 1.61 6.34 15.68
C PRO A 154 1.57 7.20 14.41
N GLY A 155 0.37 7.51 13.91
CA GLY A 155 0.21 8.38 12.74
C GLY A 155 -1.05 8.12 11.94
N GLU A 156 -1.07 8.67 10.73
CA GLU A 156 -2.14 8.50 9.76
C GLU A 156 -1.87 7.29 8.87
N TYR A 157 -2.89 6.48 8.62
CA TYR A 157 -2.81 5.27 7.82
C TYR A 157 -3.88 5.24 6.75
N ILE A 158 -3.57 4.55 5.65
CA ILE A 158 -4.44 4.30 4.52
C ILE A 158 -4.49 2.78 4.32
N LEU A 159 -5.69 2.23 4.14
CA LEU A 159 -5.83 0.86 3.62
C LEU A 159 -5.50 0.90 2.12
N TYR A 160 -4.23 0.66 1.81
CA TYR A 160 -3.70 0.90 0.47
C TYR A 160 -4.12 -0.19 -0.51
N GLY A 161 -4.29 -1.42 -0.04
CA GLY A 161 -4.51 -2.57 -0.90
C GLY A 161 -4.73 -3.84 -0.11
N PHE A 162 -4.77 -4.95 -0.84
CA PHE A 162 -4.51 -6.25 -0.24
C PHE A 162 -3.56 -7.07 -1.12
N THR A 163 -3.00 -8.13 -0.56
CA THR A 163 -2.13 -9.07 -1.24
C THR A 163 -2.60 -10.51 -0.96
N PRO A 164 -2.42 -11.46 -1.90
CA PRO A 164 -2.56 -12.86 -1.57
C PRO A 164 -1.52 -13.29 -0.52
N SER A 165 -1.92 -14.15 0.42
CA SER A 165 -1.09 -14.75 1.48
C SER A 165 0.04 -15.68 1.01
N THR A 166 0.46 -15.55 -0.25
CA THR A 166 1.56 -16.31 -0.84
C THR A 166 2.88 -15.54 -0.81
N GLY A 167 2.93 -14.36 -0.15
CA GLY A 167 4.14 -13.54 -0.08
C GLY A 167 4.65 -13.08 -1.45
N LEU A 168 3.75 -12.90 -2.43
CA LEU A 168 4.08 -12.46 -3.78
C LEU A 168 3.71 -10.98 -3.93
N PRO A 169 4.60 -10.03 -3.55
CA PRO A 169 4.29 -8.60 -3.59
C PRO A 169 3.95 -8.06 -4.98
N ARG A 170 4.30 -8.79 -6.06
CA ARG A 170 3.89 -8.45 -7.44
C ARG A 170 2.42 -8.74 -7.75
N LEU A 171 1.71 -9.45 -6.88
CA LEU A 171 0.28 -9.74 -6.98
C LEU A 171 -0.56 -8.84 -6.08
N MET A 172 0.04 -7.78 -5.50
CA MET A 172 -0.70 -6.74 -4.81
C MET A 172 -1.78 -6.16 -5.73
N PHE A 173 -2.93 -5.81 -5.14
CA PHE A 173 -3.89 -4.91 -5.77
C PHE A 173 -4.08 -3.68 -4.90
N CYS A 174 -3.93 -2.51 -5.52
CA CYS A 174 -4.11 -1.25 -4.85
C CYS A 174 -5.56 -0.79 -4.95
N LEU A 175 -6.03 -0.13 -3.90
CA LEU A 175 -7.32 0.53 -3.81
C LEU A 175 -7.19 2.00 -4.25
N CYS A 176 -6.42 2.21 -5.32
CA CYS A 176 -6.04 3.52 -5.83
C CYS A 176 -7.22 4.35 -6.34
N LEU A 177 -8.37 3.72 -6.63
CA LEU A 177 -9.57 4.40 -7.12
C LEU A 177 -10.52 4.87 -5.99
N GLY A 178 -10.10 4.72 -4.74
CA GLY A 178 -10.81 5.21 -3.56
C GLY A 178 -10.78 4.19 -2.43
N THR A 179 -10.45 4.65 -1.23
CA THR A 179 -10.26 3.79 -0.05
C THR A 179 -10.60 4.55 1.23
N VAL A 180 -10.26 3.99 2.38
CA VAL A 180 -10.37 4.63 3.68
C VAL A 180 -8.99 4.90 4.31
N GLY A 181 -8.95 5.95 5.12
CA GLY A 181 -7.84 6.24 6.02
C GLY A 181 -8.32 6.33 7.46
N PHE A 182 -7.40 6.21 8.41
CA PHE A 182 -7.66 6.28 9.84
C PHE A 182 -6.42 6.77 10.59
N THR A 183 -6.62 7.23 11.83
CA THR A 183 -5.54 7.64 12.73
C THR A 183 -5.27 6.55 13.76
N ALA A 184 -4.00 6.22 13.97
CA ALA A 184 -3.53 5.32 15.02
C ALA A 184 -2.74 6.11 16.07
N ASN A 185 -3.27 6.21 17.30
CA ASN A 185 -2.68 7.01 18.37
C ASN A 185 -1.70 6.21 19.22
N ALA A 186 -0.69 6.90 19.77
CA ALA A 186 0.27 6.32 20.69
C ALA A 186 -0.38 5.88 22.01
N GLY A 187 0.00 4.71 22.52
CA GLY A 187 -0.55 4.09 23.73
C GLY A 187 -1.99 3.60 23.59
N GLU A 188 -2.54 3.55 22.37
CA GLU A 188 -3.93 3.16 22.11
C GLU A 188 -4.03 1.98 21.15
N VAL A 189 -5.05 1.14 21.35
CA VAL A 189 -5.48 0.15 20.38
C VAL A 189 -6.56 0.78 19.50
N THR A 190 -6.28 0.89 18.22
CA THR A 190 -7.23 1.33 17.19
C THR A 190 -7.91 0.09 16.61
N ASP A 191 -9.18 -0.09 16.94
CA ASP A 191 -10.01 -1.18 16.46
C ASP A 191 -10.56 -0.86 15.08
N LEU A 192 -9.95 -1.45 14.06
CA LEU A 192 -10.33 -1.32 12.65
C LEU A 192 -11.64 -2.06 12.33
N GLY A 193 -12.15 -2.88 13.24
CA GLY A 193 -13.32 -3.72 13.03
C GLY A 193 -12.98 -4.94 12.19
N TYR A 194 -13.68 -5.09 11.08
CA TYR A 194 -13.56 -6.22 10.16
C TYR A 194 -12.93 -5.77 8.85
N LEU A 195 -11.83 -6.43 8.47
CA LEU A 195 -11.27 -6.34 7.14
C LEU A 195 -11.83 -7.50 6.32
N ILE A 196 -12.63 -7.16 5.32
CA ILE A 196 -13.37 -8.14 4.53
C ILE A 196 -12.76 -8.08 3.14
N SER A 197 -12.27 -9.21 2.66
CA SER A 197 -11.63 -9.29 1.36
C SER A 197 -11.86 -10.67 0.76
N ASP A 198 -11.87 -10.72 -0.57
CA ASP A 198 -12.04 -11.96 -1.30
C ASP A 198 -11.37 -11.88 -2.66
N PHE A 199 -10.88 -13.03 -3.11
CA PHE A 199 -10.57 -13.27 -4.50
C PHE A 199 -11.57 -14.30 -5.04
N SER A 200 -12.49 -13.87 -5.91
CA SER A 200 -13.48 -14.77 -6.52
C SER A 200 -13.64 -14.53 -8.02
N LEU A 201 -13.53 -15.59 -8.84
CA LEU A 201 -13.78 -15.48 -10.28
C LEU A 201 -15.26 -15.39 -10.63
N ARG A 202 -16.17 -15.78 -9.71
CA ARG A 202 -17.61 -15.90 -9.96
C ARG A 202 -18.45 -14.90 -9.16
N GLY A 203 -17.80 -14.02 -8.39
CA GLY A 203 -18.46 -13.15 -7.41
C GLY A 203 -18.22 -13.63 -5.99
N SER A 204 -17.98 -12.71 -5.05
CA SER A 204 -17.82 -13.04 -3.64
C SER A 204 -19.14 -13.51 -3.02
N THR A 205 -19.06 -14.44 -2.07
CA THR A 205 -20.16 -14.85 -1.19
C THR A 205 -20.19 -14.06 0.13
N ALA A 206 -19.18 -13.23 0.39
CA ALA A 206 -19.20 -12.33 1.54
C ALA A 206 -20.32 -11.30 1.35
N PRO A 207 -21.23 -11.10 2.32
CA PRO A 207 -22.39 -10.22 2.16
C PRO A 207 -22.02 -8.80 1.72
N GLU A 208 -20.94 -8.24 2.26
CA GLU A 208 -20.49 -6.88 1.94
C GLU A 208 -19.83 -6.75 0.55
N LEU A 209 -19.48 -7.87 -0.08
CA LEU A 209 -18.81 -7.95 -1.38
C LEU A 209 -19.64 -8.72 -2.42
N GLU A 210 -20.92 -9.00 -2.12
CA GLU A 210 -21.76 -9.92 -2.89
C GLU A 210 -21.71 -9.62 -4.40
N GLY A 211 -21.42 -10.67 -5.18
CA GLY A 211 -21.41 -10.60 -6.64
C GLY A 211 -20.22 -9.86 -7.25
N ARG A 212 -19.27 -9.34 -6.45
CA ARG A 212 -18.05 -8.69 -6.98
C ARG A 212 -17.02 -9.74 -7.43
N PRO A 213 -16.66 -9.80 -8.73
CA PRO A 213 -15.62 -10.71 -9.20
C PRO A 213 -14.22 -10.09 -9.01
N GLY A 214 -13.19 -10.91 -9.15
CA GLY A 214 -11.80 -10.52 -9.04
C GLY A 214 -11.36 -10.35 -7.59
N PHE A 215 -10.39 -9.47 -7.38
CA PHE A 215 -9.96 -9.03 -6.06
C PHE A 215 -10.93 -7.96 -5.57
N SER A 216 -11.44 -8.12 -4.36
CA SER A 216 -12.33 -7.15 -3.75
C SER A 216 -12.10 -7.07 -2.26
N GLY A 217 -12.42 -5.92 -1.68
CA GLY A 217 -12.36 -5.75 -0.24
C GLY A 217 -13.16 -4.55 0.23
N THR A 218 -13.52 -4.55 1.51
CA THR A 218 -14.19 -3.46 2.21
C THR A 218 -13.84 -3.54 3.69
N VAL A 219 -14.23 -2.52 4.45
CA VAL A 219 -14.14 -2.53 5.90
C VAL A 219 -15.51 -2.39 6.51
N ARG A 220 -15.69 -2.99 7.68
CA ARG A 220 -16.86 -2.77 8.52
C ARG A 220 -16.39 -2.44 9.93
N THR A 221 -16.87 -1.33 10.47
CA THR A 221 -16.52 -0.89 11.84
C THR A 221 -16.87 -1.97 12.87
N ALA A 222 -16.10 -2.00 13.96
CA ALA A 222 -16.37 -2.86 15.09
C ALA A 222 -17.76 -2.54 15.67
N ARG A 223 -18.51 -3.59 15.99
CA ARG A 223 -19.79 -3.51 16.68
C ARG A 223 -19.58 -3.68 18.18
N PRO A 224 -20.52 -3.23 19.05
CA PRO A 224 -20.39 -3.41 20.50
C PRO A 224 -20.22 -4.87 20.96
N ASP A 225 -20.67 -5.83 20.16
CA ASP A 225 -20.56 -7.27 20.39
C ASP A 225 -19.36 -7.93 19.69
N SER A 226 -18.50 -7.14 19.02
CA SER A 226 -17.30 -7.68 18.37
C SER A 226 -16.33 -8.25 19.40
N LEU A 227 -15.77 -9.43 19.12
CA LEU A 227 -14.88 -10.11 20.04
C LEU A 227 -13.64 -9.25 20.33
N ILE A 228 -13.33 -9.06 21.61
CA ILE A 228 -12.12 -8.43 22.09
C ILE A 228 -11.37 -9.46 22.94
N PRO A 229 -10.13 -9.83 22.57
CA PRO A 229 -9.31 -10.73 23.38
C PRO A 229 -9.20 -10.24 24.83
N GLN A 230 -9.33 -11.15 25.79
CA GLN A 230 -9.31 -10.80 27.22
C GLN A 230 -8.01 -10.10 27.65
N THR A 231 -6.89 -10.42 26.98
CA THR A 231 -5.59 -9.76 27.16
C THR A 231 -5.63 -8.25 26.91
N LEU A 232 -6.61 -7.76 26.14
CA LEU A 232 -6.81 -6.34 25.85
C LEU A 232 -7.84 -5.65 26.78
N SER A 233 -8.45 -6.37 27.73
CA SER A 233 -9.55 -5.85 28.57
C SER A 233 -9.22 -4.60 29.38
N ASN A 234 -7.95 -4.42 29.75
CA ASN A 234 -7.46 -3.25 30.50
C ASN A 234 -6.79 -2.19 29.61
N THR A 235 -6.87 -2.35 28.29
CA THR A 235 -6.24 -1.42 27.34
C THR A 235 -7.23 -0.37 26.84
N LYS A 236 -6.71 0.77 26.39
CA LYS A 236 -7.52 1.83 25.79
C LYS A 236 -7.80 1.47 24.33
N ILE A 237 -8.96 0.86 24.09
CA ILE A 237 -9.43 0.50 22.76
C ILE A 237 -10.38 1.58 22.24
N LYS A 238 -10.16 2.06 21.02
CA LYS A 238 -11.06 2.96 20.31
C LYS A 238 -11.37 2.42 18.93
N ALA A 239 -12.64 2.45 18.53
CA ALA A 239 -13.01 2.19 17.16
C ALA A 239 -12.31 3.17 16.20
N ALA A 240 -11.86 2.65 15.06
CA ALA A 240 -11.27 3.45 14.01
C ALA A 240 -12.28 4.49 13.49
N GLN A 241 -11.83 5.74 13.45
CA GLN A 241 -12.57 6.81 12.80
C GLN A 241 -12.14 6.85 11.35
N TYR A 242 -12.83 6.07 10.52
CA TYR A 242 -12.53 6.05 9.09
C TYR A 242 -12.96 7.34 8.41
N ARG A 243 -12.15 7.76 7.45
CA ARG A 243 -12.48 8.81 6.48
C ARG A 243 -12.28 8.28 5.07
N ALA A 244 -13.11 8.73 4.12
CA ALA A 244 -12.85 8.45 2.72
C ALA A 244 -11.57 9.13 2.25
N ILE A 245 -10.81 8.41 1.44
CA ILE A 245 -9.61 8.88 0.75
C ILE A 245 -9.90 8.80 -0.75
N GLY A 246 -9.70 9.93 -1.43
CA GLY A 246 -9.87 10.03 -2.87
C GLY A 246 -8.85 9.21 -3.65
N ARG A 247 -8.89 9.34 -4.98
CA ARG A 247 -8.02 8.55 -5.85
C ARG A 247 -6.56 8.98 -5.68
N PHE A 248 -5.62 8.06 -5.83
CA PHE A 248 -4.19 8.38 -5.84
C PHE A 248 -3.48 7.63 -6.95
N PHE A 249 -2.35 8.17 -7.41
CA PHE A 249 -1.60 7.59 -8.53
C PHE A 249 -0.49 6.67 -8.03
N THR A 250 -0.54 5.43 -8.48
CA THR A 250 0.57 4.48 -8.30
C THR A 250 1.15 4.12 -9.67
N PRO A 251 2.31 4.69 -10.04
CA PRO A 251 2.97 4.32 -11.29
C PRO A 251 3.24 2.82 -11.34
N ASN A 252 2.99 2.19 -12.50
CA ASN A 252 3.23 0.77 -12.75
C ASN A 252 2.38 -0.23 -11.92
N ALA A 253 1.31 0.23 -11.25
CA ALA A 253 0.34 -0.69 -10.65
C ALA A 253 -0.43 -1.45 -11.74
N VAL A 254 -0.51 -2.78 -11.59
CA VAL A 254 -1.16 -3.67 -12.58
C VAL A 254 -2.58 -4.04 -12.14
N ASN A 255 -2.81 -4.19 -10.84
CA ASN A 255 -4.11 -4.52 -10.27
C ASN A 255 -4.66 -3.31 -9.51
N ILE A 256 -5.42 -2.46 -10.21
CA ILE A 256 -5.98 -1.22 -9.67
C ILE A 256 -7.49 -1.40 -9.48
N ASP A 257 -7.98 -1.18 -8.26
CA ASP A 257 -9.40 -1.15 -7.96
C ASP A 257 -9.74 -0.05 -6.93
N ARG A 258 -10.97 -0.05 -6.44
CA ARG A 258 -11.49 0.73 -5.33
C ARG A 258 -11.95 -0.19 -4.22
N LEU A 259 -11.89 0.30 -2.99
CA LEU A 259 -12.55 -0.34 -1.87
C LEU A 259 -14.06 -0.42 -2.13
N GLY A 260 -14.70 -1.48 -1.64
CA GLY A 260 -16.15 -1.54 -1.54
C GLY A 260 -16.70 -0.36 -0.74
N PRO A 261 -17.97 0.03 -0.98
CA PRO A 261 -18.60 1.06 -0.17
C PRO A 261 -18.50 0.73 1.32
N VAL A 262 -18.25 1.77 2.11
CA VAL A 262 -18.24 1.69 3.57
C VAL A 262 -19.39 2.58 4.04
N PRO A 263 -20.43 2.03 4.70
CA PRO A 263 -21.57 2.81 5.16
C PRO A 263 -21.14 4.07 5.90
N ASP A 264 -21.75 5.20 5.55
CA ASP A 264 -21.52 6.54 6.12
C ASP A 264 -20.09 7.11 5.99
N VAL A 265 -19.16 6.38 5.35
CA VAL A 265 -17.76 6.79 5.23
C VAL A 265 -17.35 6.96 3.77
N LEU A 266 -17.55 5.92 2.95
CA LEU A 266 -17.03 5.85 1.59
C LEU A 266 -18.13 5.43 0.62
N GLY A 267 -18.45 6.31 -0.33
CA GLY A 267 -19.34 6.02 -1.44
C GLY A 267 -18.72 6.39 -2.78
N PHE A 268 -19.44 6.07 -3.85
CA PHE A 268 -19.01 6.39 -5.21
C PHE A 268 -20.17 6.94 -6.04
N ALA A 269 -19.93 8.04 -6.75
CA ALA A 269 -20.87 8.61 -7.71
C ALA A 269 -20.14 8.88 -9.03
N LYS A 270 -20.59 8.25 -10.13
CA LYS A 270 -20.01 8.43 -11.49
C LYS A 270 -18.48 8.24 -11.53
N GLY A 271 -17.96 7.29 -10.75
CA GLY A 271 -16.53 7.00 -10.65
C GLY A 271 -15.72 7.96 -9.77
N LYS A 272 -16.37 8.91 -9.10
CA LYS A 272 -15.78 9.78 -8.08
C LYS A 272 -16.03 9.24 -6.67
N VAL A 273 -15.08 9.49 -5.79
CA VAL A 273 -15.21 9.18 -4.36
C VAL A 273 -16.09 10.25 -3.72
N ILE A 274 -17.06 9.84 -2.91
CA ILE A 274 -17.93 10.76 -2.17
C ILE A 274 -18.01 10.37 -0.71
N ASN A 275 -18.30 11.35 0.15
CA ASN A 275 -18.80 11.10 1.50
C ASN A 275 -20.31 10.82 1.40
N PRO A 276 -20.80 9.62 1.80
CA PRO A 276 -22.22 9.29 1.69
C PRO A 276 -23.15 10.18 2.55
N VAL A 277 -22.63 10.74 3.65
CA VAL A 277 -23.41 11.55 4.59
C VAL A 277 -23.63 12.97 4.05
N THR A 278 -22.58 13.59 3.50
CA THR A 278 -22.66 14.96 2.98
C THR A 278 -22.99 15.02 1.49
N GLY A 279 -22.74 13.94 0.75
CA GLY A 279 -22.83 13.90 -0.72
C GLY A 279 -21.67 14.60 -1.43
N GLU A 280 -20.70 15.14 -0.68
CA GLU A 280 -19.56 15.89 -1.24
C GLU A 280 -18.53 14.96 -1.86
N GLU A 281 -17.92 15.43 -2.95
CA GLU A 281 -16.80 14.76 -3.60
C GLU A 281 -15.55 14.87 -2.72
N VAL A 282 -14.85 13.74 -2.55
CA VAL A 282 -13.57 13.68 -1.85
C VAL A 282 -12.46 14.00 -2.86
N PRO A 283 -11.57 14.97 -2.59
CA PRO A 283 -10.49 15.33 -3.49
C PRO A 283 -9.57 14.16 -3.80
N ASP A 284 -9.09 14.10 -5.04
CA ASP A 284 -8.02 13.18 -5.42
C ASP A 284 -6.67 13.66 -4.89
N ASN A 285 -5.77 12.71 -4.63
CA ASN A 285 -4.44 12.87 -4.07
C ASN A 285 -3.39 12.55 -5.16
N PHE A 286 -3.32 13.37 -6.20
CA PHE A 286 -2.34 13.28 -7.29
C PHE A 286 -1.28 14.37 -7.20
#